data_AF-A0A392RP93-F1
#
_entry.id   AF-A0A392RP93-F1
#
_cell.length_a   1.000
_cell.length_b   1.000
_cell.length_c   1.000
_cell.angle_alpha   90.00
_cell.angle_beta   90.00
_cell.angle_gamma   90.00
#
_symmetry.space_group_name_H-M   'P 1'
#
loop_
_entity.id
_entity.type
_entity.pdbx_description
1 polymer ?
#
loop_
_entity_poly.entity_id
_entity_poly.type
_entity_poly.pdbx_seq_one_letter_code
_entity_poly.pdbx_strand_id
1 'polypeptide(L)'
;MAAIEVIHYMKTKTKGKLGDVALKLDISKAYDRIDLSYLRGTMTKMGFSSEWVKWIMLCVETVDYSVLVSNNVTDPIKPERGLRQGDPLSPYLFI
;
A
#
# COMPACT_ATOMS: atom_id res chain seq x y z
N MET A 1 -4.40 -2.95 15.18
CA MET A 1 -4.40 -2.86 16.66
C MET A 1 -5.14 -1.61 17.12
N ALA A 2 -4.66 -0.40 16.80
CA ALA A 2 -5.31 0.86 17.20
C ALA A 2 -6.79 0.99 16.78
N ALA A 3 -7.15 0.68 15.54
CA ALA A 3 -8.56 0.78 15.10
C ALA A 3 -9.50 -0.17 15.86
N ILE A 4 -9.02 -1.36 16.24
CA ILE A 4 -9.80 -2.34 17.02
C ILE A 4 -10.01 -1.84 18.44
N GLU A 5 -8.96 -1.29 19.06
CA GLU A 5 -9.01 -0.71 20.40
C GLU A 5 -9.94 0.51 20.47
N VAL A 6 -9.87 1.41 19.48
CA VAL A 6 -10.76 2.57 19.37
C VAL A 6 -12.22 2.14 19.26
N ILE A 7 -12.52 1.18 18.38
CA ILE A 7 -13.88 0.66 18.23
C ILE A 7 -14.35 -0.05 19.51
N HIS A 8 -13.46 -0.80 20.18
CA HIS A 8 -13.78 -1.48 21.43
C HIS A 8 -14.07 -0.49 22.57
N TYR A 9 -13.25 0.56 22.70
CA TYR A 9 -13.48 1.64 23.65
C TYR A 9 -14.83 2.33 23.41
N MET A 10 -15.15 2.67 22.16
CA MET A 10 -16.43 3.28 21.82
C MET A 10 -17.63 2.37 22.11
N LYS A 11 -17.49 1.05 21.91
CA LYS A 11 -18.54 0.07 22.26
C LYS A 11 -18.78 -0.05 23.76
N THR A 12 -17.74 0.12 24.58
CA THR A 12 -17.84 -0.01 26.05
C THR A 12 -18.29 1.27 26.73
N LYS A 13 -18.06 2.44 26.11
CA LYS A 13 -18.50 3.76 26.59
C LYS A 13 -19.98 4.00 26.29
N THR A 14 -20.87 3.35 27.05
CA THR A 14 -22.33 3.45 26.91
C THR A 14 -22.97 4.52 27.82
N LYS A 15 -22.18 5.20 28.66
CA LYS A 15 -22.65 6.21 29.62
C LYS A 15 -21.79 7.48 29.53
N GLY A 16 -22.43 8.65 29.66
CA GLY A 16 -21.77 9.95 29.64
C GLY A 16 -22.62 11.03 28.95
N LYS A 17 -22.29 12.30 29.13
CA LYS A 17 -22.98 13.44 28.46
C LYS A 17 -22.38 13.78 27.09
N LEU A 18 -21.17 13.31 26.81
CA LEU A 18 -20.43 13.55 25.56
C LEU A 18 -20.39 12.25 24.76
N GLY A 19 -20.81 12.31 23.50
CA GLY A 19 -20.70 11.21 22.53
C GLY A 19 -19.40 11.30 21.74
N ASP A 20 -18.83 10.15 21.39
CA ASP A 20 -17.65 10.07 20.54
C ASP A 20 -18.06 9.62 19.12
N VAL A 21 -17.32 10.07 18.11
CA VAL A 21 -17.51 9.66 16.70
C VAL A 21 -16.18 9.14 16.16
N ALA A 22 -16.23 8.01 15.45
CA ALA A 22 -15.09 7.49 14.70
C ALA A 22 -15.35 7.58 13.21
N LEU A 23 -14.36 8.09 12.48
CA LEU A 23 -14.31 8.05 11.03
C LEU A 23 -13.35 6.92 10.61
N LYS A 24 -13.89 5.91 9.93
CA LYS A 24 -13.07 4.86 9.31
C LYS A 24 -12.88 5.21 7.83
N LEU A 25 -11.63 5.46 7.45
CA LEU A 25 -11.22 5.59 6.04
C LEU A 25 -10.58 4.28 5.60
N ASP A 26 -10.99 3.79 4.43
CA ASP A 26 -10.45 2.58 3.82
C ASP A 26 -10.05 2.88 2.37
N ILE A 27 -8.85 2.47 1.98
CA ILE A 27 -8.32 2.72 0.63
C ILE A 27 -8.54 1.45 -0.20
N SER A 28 -9.46 1.51 -1.16
CA SER A 28 -9.69 0.39 -2.07
C SER A 28 -8.45 0.10 -2.91
N LYS A 29 -8.04 -1.17 -2.99
CA LYS A 29 -6.93 -1.65 -3.84
C LYS A 29 -5.65 -0.83 -3.65
N ALA A 30 -5.30 -0.65 -2.38
CA ALA A 30 -4.29 0.31 -1.98
C ALA A 30 -2.90 0.01 -2.57
N TYR A 31 -2.53 -1.26 -2.69
CA TYR A 31 -1.30 -1.69 -3.36
C TYR A 31 -1.38 -1.50 -4.88
N ASP A 32 -2.49 -1.88 -5.54
CA ASP A 32 -2.62 -1.83 -7.00
C ASP A 32 -2.66 -0.40 -7.58
N ARG A 33 -2.98 0.60 -6.74
CA ARG A 33 -3.24 1.97 -7.18
C ARG A 33 -2.12 2.96 -6.91
N ILE A 34 -1.01 2.53 -6.31
CA ILE A 34 0.13 3.41 -6.07
C ILE A 34 0.69 3.92 -7.39
N ASP A 35 0.87 5.23 -7.48
CA ASP A 35 1.62 5.86 -8.55
C ASP A 35 3.13 5.80 -8.23
N LEU A 36 3.92 5.22 -9.12
CA LEU A 36 5.36 5.02 -8.93
C LEU A 36 6.14 6.35 -8.90
N SER A 37 5.66 7.38 -9.60
CA SER A 37 6.23 8.72 -9.54
C SER A 37 5.97 9.37 -8.18
N TYR A 38 4.77 9.16 -7.62
CA TYR A 38 4.43 9.60 -6.27
C TYR A 38 5.29 8.91 -5.20
N LEU A 39 5.50 7.60 -5.33
CA LEU A 39 6.39 6.84 -4.44
C LEU A 39 7.82 7.39 -4.45
N ARG A 40 8.40 7.57 -5.65
CA ARG A 40 9.73 8.15 -5.85
C ARG A 40 9.85 9.54 -5.23
N GLY A 41 8.85 10.40 -5.46
CA GLY A 41 8.80 11.75 -4.91
C GLY A 41 8.70 11.76 -3.38
N THR A 42 7.90 10.86 -2.82
CA THR A 42 7.74 10.72 -1.36
C THR A 42 9.04 10.28 -0.69
N MET A 43 9.72 9.27 -1.21
CA MET A 43 11.03 8.84 -0.68
C MET A 43 12.07 9.95 -0.77
N THR A 44 12.12 10.68 -1.88
CA THR A 44 13.03 11.82 -2.03
C THR A 44 12.74 12.90 -0.98
N LYS A 45 11.47 13.21 -0.74
CA LYS A 45 11.04 14.21 0.26
C LYS A 45 11.32 13.77 1.70
N MET A 46 11.28 12.48 1.98
CA MET A 46 11.64 11.91 3.29
C MET A 46 13.16 11.89 3.55
N GLY A 47 13.98 12.25 2.56
CA GLY A 47 15.44 12.36 2.72
C GLY A 47 16.21 11.06 2.47
N PHE A 48 15.60 10.07 1.81
CA PHE A 48 16.34 8.88 1.37
C PHE A 48 17.42 9.25 0.35
N SER A 49 18.56 8.54 0.38
CA SER A 49 19.63 8.78 -0.58
C SER A 49 19.17 8.44 -2.01
N SER A 50 19.71 9.15 -2.99
CA SER A 50 19.39 8.94 -4.40
C SER A 50 19.69 7.50 -4.86
N GLU A 51 20.76 6.90 -4.33
CA GLU A 51 21.12 5.50 -4.59
C GLU A 51 20.08 4.53 -4.04
N TRP A 52 19.61 4.75 -2.81
CA TRP A 52 18.58 3.92 -2.19
C TRP A 52 17.26 4.02 -2.96
N VAL A 53 16.83 5.23 -3.31
CA VAL A 53 15.64 5.45 -4.14
C VAL A 53 15.79 4.72 -5.47
N LYS A 54 16.95 4.80 -6.13
CA LYS A 54 17.20 4.09 -7.38
C LYS A 54 17.05 2.58 -7.24
N TRP A 55 17.59 1.96 -6.19
CA TRP A 55 17.45 0.52 -5.97
C TRP A 55 16.00 0.10 -5.76
N ILE A 56 15.25 0.83 -4.93
CA ILE A 56 13.83 0.55 -4.73
C ILE A 56 13.05 0.72 -6.03
N MET A 57 13.30 1.78 -6.79
CA MET A 57 12.62 2.01 -8.07
C MET A 57 12.94 0.91 -9.09
N LEU A 58 14.17 0.38 -9.11
CA LEU A 58 14.50 -0.80 -9.92
C LEU A 58 13.64 -2.00 -9.52
N CYS A 59 13.47 -2.27 -8.22
CA CYS A 59 12.67 -3.41 -7.77
C CYS A 59 11.19 -3.30 -8.17
N VAL A 60 10.60 -2.10 -8.20
CA VAL A 60 9.17 -1.92 -8.48
C VAL A 60 8.87 -1.66 -9.96
N GLU A 61 9.80 -1.11 -10.74
CA GLU A 61 9.61 -0.81 -12.18
C GLU A 61 9.92 -2.01 -13.09
N THR A 62 10.74 -2.98 -12.66
CA THR A 62 11.14 -4.12 -13.50
C THR A 62 10.26 -5.36 -13.35
N VAL A 63 9.13 -5.26 -12.67
CA VAL A 63 8.25 -6.42 -12.46
C VAL A 63 7.47 -6.70 -13.74
N ASP A 64 7.59 -7.91 -14.27
CA ASP A 64 6.74 -8.42 -15.35
C ASP A 64 5.74 -9.44 -14.78
N TYR A 65 4.47 -9.36 -15.19
CA TYR A 65 3.42 -10.29 -14.78
C TYR A 65 2.96 -11.14 -15.95
N SER A 66 2.82 -12.45 -15.76
CA SER A 66 2.09 -13.30 -16.70
C SER A 66 0.94 -13.99 -15.97
N VAL A 67 -0.20 -14.14 -16.65
CA VAL A 67 -1.38 -14.79 -16.09
C VAL A 67 -1.46 -16.20 -16.66
N LEU A 68 -1.72 -17.19 -15.82
CA LEU A 68 -2.00 -18.55 -16.26
C LEU A 68 -3.50 -18.69 -16.54
N VAL A 69 -3.88 -18.92 -17.79
CA VAL A 69 -5.27 -19.13 -18.22
C VAL A 69 -5.38 -20.52 -18.83
N SER A 70 -6.15 -21.41 -18.19
CA SER A 70 -6.37 -22.78 -18.67
C SER A 70 -5.06 -23.51 -19.04
N ASN A 71 -4.07 -23.48 -18.13
CA ASN A 71 -2.71 -24.01 -18.30
C ASN A 71 -1.82 -23.34 -19.37
N ASN A 72 -2.26 -22.25 -19.99
CA ASN A 72 -1.45 -21.46 -20.92
C ASN A 72 -1.01 -20.16 -20.26
N VAL A 73 0.29 -19.86 -20.36
CA VAL A 73 0.86 -18.60 -19.84
C VAL A 73 0.62 -17.51 -20.87
N THR A 74 0.01 -16.40 -20.46
CA THR A 74 -0.15 -15.22 -21.33
C THR A 74 1.18 -14.50 -21.53
N ASP A 75 1.23 -13.67 -22.56
CA ASP A 75 2.33 -12.73 -22.74
C ASP A 75 2.55 -11.87 -21.49
N PRO A 76 3.80 -11.45 -21.21
CA PRO A 76 4.11 -10.59 -20.09
C PRO A 76 3.36 -9.25 -20.16
N ILE A 77 2.74 -8.90 -19.05
CA ILE A 77 2.05 -7.65 -18.79
C ILE A 77 2.98 -6.82 -17.90
N LYS A 78 3.32 -5.62 -18.38
CA LYS A 78 4.06 -4.64 -17.60
C LYS A 78 3.08 -3.80 -16.77
N PRO A 79 3.20 -3.78 -15.44
CA PRO A 79 2.41 -2.89 -14.61
C PRO A 79 2.92 -1.46 -14.75
N GLU A 80 2.01 -0.53 -14.99
CA GLU A 80 2.33 0.91 -14.95
C GLU A 80 2.14 1.51 -13.55
N ARG A 81 1.41 0.80 -12.68
CA ARG A 81 1.03 1.25 -11.34
C ARG A 81 0.98 0.08 -10.38
N GLY A 82 1.11 0.44 -9.11
CA GLY A 82 0.91 -0.43 -7.99
C GLY A 82 2.16 -1.18 -7.54
N LEU A 83 2.04 -1.78 -6.37
CA LEU A 83 3.06 -2.59 -5.73
C LEU A 83 2.64 -4.06 -5.76
N ARG A 84 3.62 -4.95 -5.88
CA ARG A 84 3.38 -6.39 -5.89
C ARG A 84 2.89 -6.87 -4.53
N GLN A 85 1.70 -7.43 -4.48
CA GLN A 85 1.21 -8.07 -3.26
C GLN A 85 2.04 -9.33 -2.95
N GLY A 86 2.50 -9.46 -1.70
CA GLY A 86 3.36 -10.56 -1.27
C GLY A 86 4.87 -10.32 -1.48
N ASP A 87 5.27 -9.19 -2.06
CA ASP A 87 6.65 -8.73 -1.99
C ASP A 87 6.94 -8.20 -0.57
N PRO A 88 8.02 -8.65 0.10
CA PRO A 88 8.40 -8.18 1.43
C PRO A 88 8.63 -6.65 1.51
N LEU A 89 8.94 -5.97 0.41
CA LEU A 89 9.12 -4.52 0.38
C LEU A 89 7.80 -3.75 0.32
N SER A 90 6.77 -4.31 -0.32
CA SER A 90 5.50 -3.62 -0.56
C SER A 90 4.82 -3.05 0.69
N PRO A 91 4.79 -3.75 1.85
CA PRO A 91 4.23 -3.19 3.09
C PRO A 91 4.96 -1.93 3.58
N TYR A 92 6.26 -1.82 3.34
CA TYR A 92 7.07 -0.67 3.76
C TYR A 92 6.97 0.52 2.80
N LEU A 93 6.61 0.27 1.55
CA LEU A 93 6.43 1.29 0.53
C LEU A 93 4.99 1.86 0.51
N PHE A 94 4.04 1.21 1.20
CA PHE A 94 2.63 1.58 1.28
C PHE A 94 2.28 2.52 2.47
N ILE A 95 3.26 3.21 3.07
CA ILE A 95 3.04 4.04 4.28
C ILE A 95 2.05 5.18 4.04
#